data_AF-A0AA41ZD38-F1
#
_entry.id   AF-A0AA41ZD38-F1
#
_cell.length_a   1.000
_cell.length_b   1.000
_cell.length_c   1.000
_cell.angle_alpha   90.00
_cell.angle_beta   90.00
_cell.angle_gamma   90.00
#
_symmetry.space_group_name_H-M   'P 1'
#
loop_
_entity.id
_entity.type
_entity.pdbx_description
1 polymer ?
#
loop_
_entity_poly.entity_id
_entity_poly.type
_entity_poly.pdbx_seq_one_letter_code
_entity_poly.pdbx_strand_id
1 'polypeptide(L)'
;MTQSSRERSSQASDIECLATHHYFDREFNVKAIKLLPNEYYVSNEDMLLTTVLGSCIAACIRDPVVGVGGMNHFMLPDESGPSVQTGSASMRYGAYAMEVLINALLMAGAKRERLEAKVFGGATVLADMSVSRIGERNSEFILRYLELERIRVLAQDLKDKFPRRVNYLPHSGQVMVRRLKSSDSKLQSRESSLARNLAKSGKEKAPAIELFDSLSQIRSNRAKGVRS
;
A
#
# COMPACT_ATOMS: atom_id res chain seq x y z
N MET A 1 -4.25 19.32 32.95
CA MET A 1 -4.93 18.22 32.25
C MET A 1 -5.15 18.62 30.80
N THR A 2 -4.22 18.33 29.89
CA THR A 2 -4.41 18.55 28.45
C THR A 2 -3.43 17.71 27.62
N GLN A 3 -3.77 16.45 27.40
CA GLN A 3 -3.29 15.65 26.26
C GLN A 3 -4.46 14.75 25.81
N SER A 4 -5.24 15.18 24.80
CA SER A 4 -6.26 14.32 24.15
C SER A 4 -6.79 15.01 22.88
N SER A 5 -5.92 15.33 21.93
CA SER A 5 -6.38 15.90 20.65
C SER A 5 -5.64 15.39 19.41
N ARG A 6 -4.56 14.61 19.56
CA ARG A 6 -3.75 14.12 18.43
C ARG A 6 -3.97 12.64 18.07
N GLU A 7 -4.60 11.84 18.93
CA GLU A 7 -4.78 10.39 18.69
C GLU A 7 -6.03 10.06 17.86
N ARG A 8 -7.11 10.87 17.98
CA ARG A 8 -8.40 10.60 17.29
C ARG A 8 -8.35 10.77 15.76
N SER A 9 -7.42 11.55 15.23
CA SER A 9 -7.31 11.78 13.78
C SER A 9 -6.64 10.64 13.02
N SER A 10 -5.88 9.76 13.70
CA SER A 10 -5.21 8.62 13.07
C SER A 10 -6.13 7.40 12.88
N GLN A 11 -7.06 7.17 13.80
CA GLN A 11 -7.97 6.02 13.74
C GLN A 11 -9.05 6.15 12.65
N ALA A 12 -9.38 7.37 12.20
CA ALA A 12 -10.37 7.58 11.15
C ALA A 12 -9.83 7.19 9.76
N SER A 13 -8.55 7.44 9.49
CA SER A 13 -7.91 7.09 8.22
C SER A 13 -7.66 5.59 8.06
N ASP A 14 -7.51 4.86 9.18
CA ASP A 14 -7.29 3.41 9.16
C ASP A 14 -8.54 2.63 8.72
N ILE A 15 -9.74 3.20 8.92
CA ILE A 15 -11.02 2.60 8.48
C ILE A 15 -11.27 2.84 6.98
N GLU A 16 -10.75 3.93 6.42
CA GLU A 16 -11.01 4.31 5.01
C GLU A 16 -10.43 3.31 3.99
N CYS A 17 -9.39 2.55 4.37
CA CYS A 17 -8.75 1.57 3.50
C CYS A 17 -9.20 0.12 3.75
N LEU A 18 -10.18 -0.12 4.63
CA LEU A 18 -10.63 -1.48 4.92
C LEU A 18 -11.43 -2.04 3.73
N ALA A 19 -11.09 -3.25 3.27
CA ALA A 19 -11.81 -3.90 2.18
C ALA A 19 -13.25 -4.26 2.59
N THR A 20 -14.22 -3.93 1.73
CA THR A 20 -15.68 -4.13 1.98
C THR A 20 -16.35 -5.08 0.99
N HIS A 21 -15.60 -5.59 0.00
CA HIS A 21 -16.15 -6.44 -1.06
C HIS A 21 -16.26 -7.91 -0.63
N HIS A 22 -17.21 -8.19 0.25
CA HIS A 22 -17.52 -9.55 0.71
C HIS A 22 -18.32 -10.34 -0.34
N TYR A 23 -17.99 -11.63 -0.51
CA TYR A 23 -18.75 -12.58 -1.32
C TYR A 23 -18.54 -14.01 -0.81
N PHE A 24 -19.28 -14.97 -1.37
CA PHE A 24 -19.05 -16.39 -1.10
C PHE A 24 -18.34 -17.03 -2.29
N ASP A 25 -17.16 -17.61 -2.05
CA ASP A 25 -16.38 -18.27 -3.10
C ASP A 25 -16.82 -19.74 -3.22
N ARG A 26 -17.35 -20.10 -4.39
CA ARG A 26 -17.87 -21.46 -4.64
C ARG A 26 -16.78 -22.48 -4.94
N GLU A 27 -15.60 -22.04 -5.37
CA GLU A 27 -14.46 -22.93 -5.64
C GLU A 27 -13.86 -23.40 -4.31
N PHE A 28 -13.77 -22.50 -3.33
CA PHE A 28 -13.23 -22.79 -2.00
C PHE A 28 -14.31 -23.09 -0.94
N ASN A 29 -15.58 -22.93 -1.29
CA ASN A 29 -16.73 -23.13 -0.40
C ASN A 29 -16.60 -22.37 0.94
N VAL A 30 -16.15 -21.12 0.86
CA VAL A 30 -15.83 -20.28 2.04
C VAL A 30 -16.20 -18.82 1.78
N LYS A 31 -16.42 -18.04 2.86
CA LYS A 31 -16.54 -16.59 2.76
C LYS A 31 -15.24 -16.00 2.20
N ALA A 32 -15.35 -15.01 1.34
CA ALA A 32 -14.22 -14.37 0.71
C ALA A 32 -14.37 -12.84 0.69
N ILE A 33 -13.23 -12.16 0.70
CA ILE A 33 -13.15 -10.72 0.48
C ILE A 33 -12.18 -10.45 -0.65
N LYS A 34 -12.63 -9.62 -1.59
CA LYS A 34 -11.78 -9.13 -2.66
C LYS A 34 -11.13 -7.81 -2.27
N LEU A 35 -9.80 -7.79 -2.23
CA LEU A 35 -9.03 -6.57 -2.00
C LEU A 35 -8.77 -5.87 -3.33
N LEU A 36 -9.13 -4.59 -3.39
CA LEU A 36 -8.77 -3.65 -4.43
C LEU A 36 -7.47 -2.91 -4.05
N PRO A 37 -6.83 -2.19 -5.00
CA PRO A 37 -5.67 -1.38 -4.67
C PRO A 37 -5.96 -0.40 -3.54
N ASN A 38 -4.99 -0.29 -2.64
CA ASN A 38 -5.00 0.53 -1.42
C ASN A 38 -5.94 0.02 -0.34
N GLU A 39 -6.45 -1.20 -0.47
CA GLU A 39 -7.23 -1.86 0.57
C GLU A 39 -6.40 -2.86 1.38
N TYR A 40 -6.82 -3.09 2.62
CA TYR A 40 -6.32 -4.17 3.46
C TYR A 40 -7.47 -4.89 4.17
N TYR A 41 -7.19 -6.06 4.72
CA TYR A 41 -8.12 -6.76 5.60
C TYR A 41 -7.37 -7.67 6.57
N VAL A 42 -7.87 -7.77 7.80
CA VAL A 42 -7.36 -8.65 8.87
C VAL A 42 -8.49 -9.54 9.37
N SER A 43 -8.20 -10.82 9.59
CA SER A 43 -9.16 -11.78 10.12
C SER A 43 -8.47 -12.94 10.83
N ASN A 44 -9.17 -13.54 11.78
CA ASN A 44 -8.88 -14.85 12.37
C ASN A 44 -9.94 -15.91 12.03
N GLU A 45 -10.91 -15.57 11.18
CA GLU A 45 -11.93 -16.50 10.71
C GLU A 45 -11.41 -17.40 9.58
N ASP A 46 -12.09 -18.52 9.36
CA ASP A 46 -11.91 -19.35 8.17
C ASP A 46 -12.52 -18.63 6.95
N MET A 47 -11.69 -17.81 6.30
CA MET A 47 -12.09 -17.02 5.16
C MET A 47 -10.96 -16.77 4.17
N LEU A 48 -11.32 -16.46 2.93
CA LEU A 48 -10.39 -16.21 1.84
C LEU A 48 -10.21 -14.71 1.58
N LEU A 49 -8.98 -14.23 1.56
CA LEU A 49 -8.65 -12.91 1.03
C LEU A 49 -8.12 -13.09 -0.40
N THR A 50 -8.78 -12.47 -1.37
CA THR A 50 -8.40 -12.59 -2.79
C THR A 50 -7.99 -11.25 -3.38
N THR A 51 -7.01 -11.28 -4.27
CA THR A 51 -6.70 -10.12 -5.11
C THR A 51 -6.03 -10.50 -6.43
N VAL A 52 -6.01 -9.55 -7.37
CA VAL A 52 -5.33 -9.70 -8.66
C VAL A 52 -4.26 -8.62 -8.80
N LEU A 53 -3.03 -9.08 -8.98
CA LEU A 53 -1.82 -8.26 -8.99
C LEU A 53 -1.22 -8.21 -10.40
N GLY A 54 -0.98 -6.98 -10.86
CA GLY A 54 -0.05 -6.67 -11.94
C GLY A 54 1.22 -6.10 -11.32
N SER A 55 1.48 -4.81 -11.53
CA SER A 55 2.64 -4.10 -10.96
C SER A 55 2.55 -3.90 -9.44
N CYS A 56 1.35 -3.97 -8.85
CA CYS A 56 1.12 -3.88 -7.40
C CYS A 56 1.72 -5.05 -6.61
N ILE A 57 1.79 -4.90 -5.28
CA ILE A 57 2.21 -5.93 -4.34
C ILE A 57 1.10 -6.22 -3.33
N ALA A 58 0.98 -7.49 -2.96
CA ALA A 58 0.26 -7.90 -1.75
C ALA A 58 1.24 -8.49 -0.74
N ALA A 59 1.19 -7.99 0.49
CA ALA A 59 1.82 -8.60 1.65
C ALA A 59 0.76 -9.37 2.45
N CYS A 60 0.99 -10.66 2.64
CA CYS A 60 0.20 -11.54 3.51
C CYS A 60 0.99 -11.73 4.80
N ILE A 61 0.50 -11.24 5.93
CA ILE A 61 1.20 -11.29 7.22
C ILE A 61 0.32 -12.01 8.23
N ARG A 62 0.90 -12.82 9.11
CA ARG A 62 0.18 -13.49 10.21
C ARG A 62 1.04 -13.69 11.45
N ASP A 63 0.37 -13.85 12.59
CA ASP A 63 0.92 -14.52 13.77
C ASP A 63 0.36 -15.95 13.81
N PRO A 64 1.21 -16.98 13.64
CA PRO A 64 0.79 -18.36 13.56
C PRO A 64 0.28 -18.93 14.90
N VAL A 65 0.61 -18.30 16.03
CA VAL A 65 0.26 -18.80 17.37
C VAL A 65 -1.18 -18.42 17.72
N VAL A 66 -1.58 -17.18 17.43
CA VAL A 66 -2.96 -16.71 17.69
C VAL A 66 -3.89 -16.94 16.49
N GLY A 67 -3.35 -17.34 15.33
CA GLY A 67 -4.15 -17.61 14.13
C GLY A 67 -4.77 -16.37 13.49
N VAL A 68 -4.18 -15.20 13.72
CA VAL A 68 -4.59 -13.92 13.12
C VAL A 68 -3.70 -13.65 11.93
N GLY A 69 -4.31 -13.30 10.80
CA GLY A 69 -3.59 -12.87 9.61
C GLY A 69 -4.32 -11.79 8.83
N GLY A 70 -3.63 -11.23 7.86
CA GLY A 70 -4.19 -10.21 7.00
C GLY A 70 -3.42 -10.07 5.70
N MET A 71 -4.04 -9.37 4.77
CA MET A 71 -3.46 -9.07 3.47
C MET A 71 -3.69 -7.60 3.16
N ASN A 72 -2.72 -6.97 2.51
CA ASN A 72 -2.92 -5.68 1.85
C ASN A 72 -2.75 -5.82 0.33
N HIS A 73 -3.13 -4.77 -0.38
CA HIS A 73 -2.82 -4.59 -1.80
C HIS A 73 -2.36 -3.16 -1.99
N PHE A 74 -1.06 -2.92 -2.07
CA PHE A 74 -0.52 -1.58 -2.24
C PHE A 74 0.17 -1.39 -3.59
N MET A 75 0.25 -0.13 -3.99
CA MET A 75 1.03 0.33 -5.13
C MET A 75 1.74 1.62 -4.71
N LEU A 76 3.04 1.73 -4.99
CA LEU A 76 3.75 2.97 -4.74
C LEU A 76 3.36 4.01 -5.82
N PRO A 77 3.16 5.28 -5.44
CA PRO A 77 3.01 6.36 -6.42
C PRO A 77 4.33 6.54 -7.22
N ASP A 78 4.23 7.18 -8.37
CA ASP A 78 5.40 7.43 -9.21
C ASP A 78 6.14 8.71 -8.82
N GLU A 79 7.44 8.74 -9.09
CA GLU A 79 8.38 9.81 -8.72
C GLU A 79 9.00 10.50 -9.95
N SER A 80 8.48 10.29 -11.16
CA SER A 80 9.09 10.81 -12.40
C SER A 80 8.90 12.32 -12.66
N GLY A 81 8.49 13.11 -11.66
CA GLY A 81 8.33 14.57 -11.76
C GLY A 81 9.63 15.35 -11.46
N PRO A 82 9.88 16.50 -12.13
CA PRO A 82 11.16 17.24 -12.05
C PRO A 82 11.44 17.95 -10.71
N SER A 83 10.54 17.87 -9.73
CA SER A 83 10.65 18.56 -8.43
C SER A 83 10.76 17.63 -7.21
N VAL A 84 10.91 16.32 -7.38
CA VAL A 84 10.95 15.41 -6.23
C VAL A 84 12.37 14.91 -5.98
N GLN A 85 13.10 15.65 -5.17
CA GLN A 85 14.31 15.17 -4.49
C GLN A 85 14.03 14.04 -3.47
N THR A 86 12.87 13.40 -3.47
CA THR A 86 12.49 12.53 -2.35
C THR A 86 11.82 11.23 -2.80
N GLY A 87 12.61 10.15 -2.87
CA GLY A 87 12.13 8.77 -2.65
C GLY A 87 11.23 8.61 -1.41
N SER A 88 11.26 9.62 -0.52
CA SER A 88 10.43 9.75 0.67
C SER A 88 8.92 9.63 0.41
N ALA A 89 8.37 10.24 -0.64
CA ALA A 89 6.91 10.29 -0.78
C ALA A 89 6.30 8.92 -1.08
N SER A 90 6.90 8.16 -2.00
CA SER A 90 6.43 6.83 -2.33
C SER A 90 6.75 5.84 -1.23
N MET A 91 7.96 5.93 -0.65
CA MET A 91 8.32 5.12 0.51
C MET A 91 7.36 5.34 1.69
N ARG A 92 6.93 6.59 1.95
CA ARG A 92 5.92 6.88 2.98
C ARG A 92 4.59 6.22 2.68
N TYR A 93 4.18 6.17 1.42
CA TYR A 93 2.93 5.53 1.03
C TYR A 93 2.97 4.01 1.27
N GLY A 94 4.02 3.35 0.78
CA GLY A 94 4.21 1.92 1.02
C GLY A 94 4.36 1.61 2.51
N ALA A 95 5.09 2.44 3.24
CA ALA A 95 5.28 2.29 4.68
C ALA A 95 3.95 2.41 5.41
N TYR A 96 3.13 3.41 5.07
CA TYR A 96 1.79 3.58 5.63
C TYR A 96 0.92 2.34 5.39
N ALA A 97 0.86 1.82 4.16
CA ALA A 97 0.05 0.63 3.85
C ALA A 97 0.50 -0.64 4.62
N MET A 98 1.79 -0.74 4.95
CA MET A 98 2.33 -1.82 5.78
C MET A 98 2.07 -1.59 7.26
N GLU A 99 2.25 -0.36 7.75
CA GLU A 99 2.01 0.04 9.13
C GLU A 99 0.54 -0.18 9.51
N VAL A 100 -0.40 0.23 8.66
CA VAL A 100 -1.83 0.02 8.86
C VAL A 100 -2.14 -1.47 9.02
N LEU A 101 -1.63 -2.32 8.12
CA LEU A 101 -1.84 -3.77 8.20
C LEU A 101 -1.24 -4.36 9.49
N ILE A 102 0.00 -4.01 9.82
CA ILE A 102 0.69 -4.53 11.00
C ILE A 102 -0.04 -4.08 12.28
N ASN A 103 -0.41 -2.80 12.39
CA ASN A 103 -1.14 -2.29 13.54
C ASN A 103 -2.49 -2.98 13.70
N ALA A 104 -3.23 -3.20 12.61
CA ALA A 104 -4.48 -3.95 12.65
C ALA A 104 -4.28 -5.40 13.13
N LEU A 105 -3.19 -6.07 12.73
CA LEU A 105 -2.84 -7.40 13.25
C LEU A 105 -2.54 -7.37 14.76
N LEU A 106 -1.76 -6.38 15.21
CA LEU A 106 -1.42 -6.23 16.64
C LEU A 106 -2.68 -5.93 17.47
N MET A 107 -3.59 -5.09 16.97
CA MET A 107 -4.88 -4.82 17.61
C MET A 107 -5.77 -6.07 17.68
N ALA A 108 -5.65 -6.98 16.70
CA ALA A 108 -6.32 -8.28 16.71
C ALA A 108 -5.62 -9.32 17.60
N GLY A 109 -4.55 -8.95 18.32
CA GLY A 109 -3.87 -9.81 19.29
C GLY A 109 -2.61 -10.51 18.79
N ALA A 110 -2.15 -10.20 17.57
CA ALA A 110 -0.86 -10.69 17.07
C ALA A 110 0.31 -10.09 17.87
N LYS A 111 1.42 -10.82 17.93
CA LYS A 111 2.68 -10.32 18.49
C LYS A 111 3.69 -10.05 17.40
N ARG A 112 4.32 -8.89 17.46
CA ARG A 112 5.26 -8.40 16.44
C ARG A 112 6.40 -9.39 16.19
N GLU A 113 6.97 -9.94 17.24
CA GLU A 113 8.08 -10.90 17.20
C GLU A 113 7.70 -12.27 16.60
N ARG A 114 6.41 -12.53 16.40
CA ARG A 114 5.89 -13.78 15.80
C ARG A 114 5.39 -13.59 14.37
N LEU A 115 5.41 -12.35 13.86
CA LEU A 115 4.91 -12.07 12.53
C LEU A 115 5.78 -12.76 11.47
N GLU A 116 5.10 -13.42 10.55
CA GLU A 116 5.67 -13.99 9.34
C GLU A 116 4.95 -13.42 8.11
N ALA A 117 5.69 -13.28 7.01
CA ALA A 117 5.18 -12.66 5.79
C ALA A 117 5.32 -13.59 4.57
N LYS A 118 4.39 -13.43 3.64
CA LYS A 118 4.48 -13.94 2.26
C LYS A 118 4.10 -12.82 1.29
N VAL A 119 4.87 -12.65 0.22
CA VAL A 119 4.74 -11.47 -0.65
C VAL A 119 4.60 -11.84 -2.12
N PHE A 120 3.70 -11.17 -2.83
CA PHE A 120 3.33 -11.53 -4.20
C PHE A 120 3.10 -10.29 -5.05
N GLY A 121 3.33 -10.40 -6.36
CA GLY A 121 2.99 -9.36 -7.35
C GLY A 121 4.20 -8.78 -8.07
N GLY A 122 4.18 -7.48 -8.37
CA GLY A 122 5.30 -6.78 -8.99
C GLY A 122 5.52 -7.12 -10.46
N ALA A 123 4.51 -7.66 -11.15
CA ALA A 123 4.64 -8.11 -12.52
C ALA A 123 4.72 -6.94 -13.52
N THR A 124 5.51 -7.12 -14.57
CA THR A 124 5.60 -6.22 -15.73
C THR A 124 4.61 -6.66 -16.80
N VAL A 125 3.38 -6.16 -16.72
CA VAL A 125 2.26 -6.60 -17.58
C VAL A 125 2.24 -5.90 -18.94
N LEU A 126 2.79 -4.68 -19.02
CA LEU A 126 2.89 -3.90 -20.25
C LEU A 126 4.36 -3.80 -20.71
N ALA A 127 4.58 -3.80 -22.02
CA ALA A 127 5.91 -3.60 -22.62
C ALA A 127 6.42 -2.15 -22.51
N ASP A 128 5.62 -1.25 -21.93
CA ASP A 128 6.02 0.12 -21.66
C ASP A 128 7.07 0.15 -20.54
N MET A 129 8.23 0.73 -20.85
CA MET A 129 9.39 0.84 -19.95
C MET A 129 9.04 1.55 -18.63
N SER A 130 8.05 2.45 -18.64
CA SER A 130 7.61 3.17 -17.44
C SER A 130 6.93 2.26 -16.41
N VAL A 131 6.01 1.40 -16.87
CA VAL A 131 5.28 0.45 -16.01
C VAL A 131 6.20 -0.67 -15.52
N SER A 132 7.18 -1.06 -16.33
CA SER A 132 8.19 -2.04 -15.94
C SER A 132 8.96 -1.66 -14.68
N ARG A 133 9.24 -0.37 -14.48
CA ARG A 133 10.00 0.10 -13.30
C ARG A 133 9.18 0.10 -12.01
N ILE A 134 7.85 0.13 -12.10
CA ILE A 134 6.96 0.18 -10.92
C ILE A 134 6.98 -1.16 -10.19
N GLY A 135 6.80 -2.26 -10.92
CA GLY A 135 6.79 -3.60 -10.33
C GLY A 135 8.11 -3.93 -9.62
N GLU A 136 9.23 -3.52 -10.21
CA GLU A 136 10.56 -3.66 -9.61
C GLU A 136 10.71 -2.83 -8.33
N ARG A 137 10.38 -1.54 -8.36
CA ARG A 137 10.44 -0.65 -7.18
C ARG A 137 9.54 -1.15 -6.05
N ASN A 138 8.33 -1.60 -6.35
CA ASN A 138 7.42 -2.13 -5.35
C ASN A 138 7.98 -3.41 -4.70
N SER A 139 8.61 -4.27 -5.50
CA SER A 139 9.25 -5.51 -5.04
C SER A 139 10.46 -5.23 -4.15
N GLU A 140 11.31 -4.27 -4.53
CA GLU A 140 12.47 -3.87 -3.72
C GLU A 140 12.04 -3.22 -2.40
N PHE A 141 11.03 -2.35 -2.46
CA PHE A 141 10.48 -1.70 -1.29
C PHE A 141 9.97 -2.72 -0.26
N ILE A 142 9.14 -3.69 -0.68
CA ILE A 142 8.55 -4.62 0.28
C ILE A 142 9.58 -5.50 0.97
N LEU A 143 10.59 -5.97 0.23
CA LEU A 143 11.65 -6.80 0.79
C LEU A 143 12.48 -6.02 1.80
N ARG A 144 12.87 -4.79 1.45
CA ARG A 144 13.63 -3.91 2.35
C ARG A 144 12.81 -3.53 3.58
N TYR A 145 11.52 -3.24 3.43
CA TYR A 145 10.64 -2.90 4.54
C TYR A 145 10.54 -4.06 5.54
N LEU A 146 10.29 -5.29 5.05
CA LEU A 146 10.18 -6.47 5.90
C LEU A 146 11.50 -6.83 6.60
N GLU A 147 12.64 -6.62 5.93
CA GLU A 147 13.97 -6.78 6.52
C GLU A 147 14.20 -5.79 7.68
N LEU A 148 13.88 -4.50 7.48
CA LEU A 148 14.01 -3.47 8.51
C LEU A 148 13.10 -3.74 9.72
N GLU A 149 11.87 -4.19 9.47
CA GLU A 149 10.91 -4.57 10.51
C GLU A 149 11.21 -5.94 11.15
N ARG A 150 12.23 -6.66 10.65
CA ARG A 150 12.63 -8.01 11.10
C ARG A 150 11.50 -9.04 10.99
N ILE A 151 10.62 -8.88 10.00
CA ILE A 151 9.54 -9.82 9.71
C ILE A 151 10.05 -10.84 8.70
N ARG A 152 10.04 -12.13 9.07
CA ARG A 152 10.57 -13.19 8.23
C ARG A 152 9.68 -13.42 7.01
N VAL A 153 10.27 -13.38 5.81
CA VAL A 153 9.61 -13.80 4.57
C VAL A 153 9.69 -15.32 4.43
N LEU A 154 8.54 -15.99 4.43
CA LEU A 154 8.46 -17.45 4.27
C LEU A 154 8.29 -17.89 2.81
N ALA A 155 7.67 -17.05 1.98
CA ALA A 155 7.48 -17.31 0.57
C ALA A 155 7.35 -16.00 -0.20
N GLN A 156 7.79 -16.01 -1.45
CA GLN A 156 7.62 -14.89 -2.36
C GLN A 156 7.42 -15.34 -3.80
N ASP A 157 6.54 -14.67 -4.54
CA ASP A 157 6.46 -14.73 -6.01
C ASP A 157 6.30 -13.30 -6.54
N LEU A 158 7.45 -12.65 -6.74
CA LEU A 158 7.61 -11.26 -7.12
C LEU A 158 8.12 -11.14 -8.56
N LYS A 159 7.94 -9.97 -9.18
CA LYS A 159 8.38 -9.68 -10.55
C LYS A 159 7.69 -10.62 -11.56
N ASP A 160 8.34 -10.93 -12.69
CA ASP A 160 7.80 -11.70 -13.83
C ASP A 160 6.86 -10.88 -14.75
N LYS A 161 6.52 -11.43 -15.92
CA LYS A 161 5.71 -10.79 -16.96
C LYS A 161 4.21 -11.04 -16.81
N PHE A 162 3.84 -11.99 -15.95
CA PHE A 162 2.47 -12.46 -15.83
C PHE A 162 1.78 -11.89 -14.59
N PRO A 163 0.58 -11.32 -14.75
CA PRO A 163 -0.24 -10.99 -13.61
C PRO A 163 -0.66 -12.26 -12.88
N ARG A 164 -0.97 -12.12 -11.59
CA ARG A 164 -1.35 -13.26 -10.75
C ARG A 164 -2.54 -12.96 -9.87
N ARG A 165 -3.41 -13.95 -9.72
CA ARG A 165 -4.40 -13.99 -8.66
C ARG A 165 -3.78 -14.61 -7.43
N VAL A 166 -3.94 -13.96 -6.29
CA VAL A 166 -3.53 -14.45 -4.99
C VAL A 166 -4.78 -14.72 -4.18
N ASN A 167 -4.86 -15.92 -3.61
CA ASN A 167 -5.89 -16.35 -2.69
C ASN A 167 -5.19 -16.75 -1.39
N TYR A 168 -5.51 -16.06 -0.30
CA TYR A 168 -4.84 -16.20 0.99
C TYR A 168 -5.84 -16.59 2.08
N LEU A 169 -5.49 -17.61 2.88
CA LEU A 169 -6.23 -18.01 4.07
C LEU A 169 -5.50 -17.45 5.31
N PRO A 170 -6.00 -16.38 5.96
CA PRO A 170 -5.29 -15.71 7.04
C PRO A 170 -4.97 -16.60 8.23
N HIS A 171 -5.94 -17.42 8.64
CA HIS A 171 -5.81 -18.27 9.83
C HIS A 171 -4.69 -19.32 9.70
N SER A 172 -4.54 -19.93 8.51
CA SER A 172 -3.55 -21.00 8.27
C SER A 172 -2.26 -20.50 7.63
N GLY A 173 -2.28 -19.31 7.04
CA GLY A 173 -1.18 -18.77 6.26
C GLY A 173 -1.04 -19.37 4.87
N GLN A 174 -1.96 -20.23 4.43
CA GLN A 174 -1.88 -20.86 3.11
C GLN A 174 -2.15 -19.83 2.01
N VAL A 175 -1.36 -19.90 0.94
CA VAL A 175 -1.52 -19.03 -0.23
C VAL A 175 -1.58 -19.90 -1.47
N MET A 176 -2.55 -19.63 -2.34
CA MET A 176 -2.55 -20.13 -3.71
C MET A 176 -2.34 -18.98 -4.68
N VAL A 177 -1.38 -19.17 -5.58
CA VAL A 177 -1.03 -18.20 -6.63
C VAL A 177 -1.36 -18.81 -7.98
N ARG A 178 -2.21 -18.13 -8.74
CA ARG A 178 -2.54 -18.51 -10.13
C ARG A 178 -2.06 -17.43 -11.08
N ARG A 179 -1.06 -17.75 -11.89
CA ARG A 179 -0.64 -16.88 -13.01
C ARG A 179 -1.77 -16.80 -14.03
N LEU A 180 -2.08 -15.58 -14.43
CA LEU A 180 -3.13 -15.28 -15.40
C LEU A 180 -2.50 -15.04 -16.77
N LYS A 181 -3.23 -15.38 -17.83
CA LYS A 181 -2.83 -15.01 -19.19
C LYS A 181 -2.92 -13.50 -19.32
N SER A 182 -2.01 -12.91 -20.10
CA SER A 182 -1.90 -11.45 -20.24
C SER A 182 -3.15 -10.77 -20.82
N SER A 183 -4.14 -11.51 -21.33
CA SER A 183 -5.33 -11.02 -22.01
C SER A 183 -6.48 -10.53 -21.10
N ASP A 184 -6.27 -10.40 -19.78
CA ASP A 184 -7.31 -9.86 -18.88
C ASP A 184 -7.52 -8.35 -19.16
N SER A 185 -8.61 -8.02 -19.86
CA SER A 185 -8.90 -6.67 -20.34
C SER A 185 -9.07 -5.64 -19.22
N LYS A 186 -9.58 -6.06 -18.05
CA LYS A 186 -9.76 -5.18 -16.88
C LYS A 186 -8.41 -4.83 -16.27
N LEU A 187 -7.54 -5.81 -16.14
CA LEU A 187 -6.20 -5.61 -15.64
C LEU A 187 -5.37 -4.76 -16.60
N GLN A 188 -5.37 -5.08 -17.90
CA GLN A 188 -4.69 -4.27 -18.92
C GLN A 188 -5.17 -2.83 -18.90
N SER A 189 -6.47 -2.61 -18.78
CA SER A 189 -7.05 -1.26 -18.70
C SER A 189 -6.61 -0.52 -17.44
N ARG A 190 -6.48 -1.21 -16.31
CA ARG A 190 -5.92 -0.64 -15.06
C ARG A 190 -4.46 -0.26 -15.23
N GLU A 191 -3.61 -1.18 -15.69
CA GLU A 191 -2.19 -0.93 -15.92
C GLU A 191 -1.96 0.15 -16.99
N SER A 192 -2.80 0.21 -18.03
CA SER A 192 -2.72 1.25 -19.06
C SER A 192 -3.19 2.60 -18.55
N SER A 193 -4.18 2.63 -17.64
CA SER A 193 -4.62 3.87 -17.01
C SER A 193 -3.56 4.39 -16.04
N LEU A 194 -2.89 3.49 -15.32
CA LEU A 194 -1.69 3.81 -14.55
C LEU A 194 -0.64 4.42 -15.48
N ALA A 195 -0.24 3.72 -16.55
CA ALA A 195 0.74 4.20 -17.52
C ALA A 195 0.41 5.59 -18.08
N ARG A 196 -0.87 5.83 -18.43
CA ARG A 196 -1.34 7.13 -18.92
C ARG A 196 -1.26 8.23 -17.86
N ASN A 197 -1.55 7.92 -16.60
CA ASN A 197 -1.41 8.88 -15.52
C ASN A 197 0.06 9.24 -15.28
N LEU A 198 0.99 8.28 -15.39
CA LEU A 198 2.44 8.55 -15.35
C LEU A 198 2.85 9.54 -16.45
N ALA A 199 2.40 9.30 -17.68
CA ALA A 199 2.72 10.16 -18.82
C ALA A 199 2.14 11.59 -18.69
N LYS A 200 1.05 11.76 -17.93
CA LYS A 200 0.43 13.07 -17.65
C LYS A 200 1.13 13.82 -16.51
N SER A 201 1.49 13.13 -15.42
CA SER A 201 2.21 13.75 -14.30
C SER A 201 3.61 14.25 -14.68
N GLY A 202 4.21 13.72 -15.75
CA GLY A 202 5.43 14.28 -16.34
C GLY A 202 5.24 15.59 -17.13
N LYS A 203 4.00 16.05 -17.37
CA LYS A 203 3.69 17.27 -18.17
C LYS A 203 3.08 18.42 -17.37
N GLU A 204 2.65 18.21 -16.13
CA GLU A 204 2.09 19.30 -15.31
C GLU A 204 3.22 20.12 -14.67
N LYS A 205 3.34 21.39 -15.07
CA LYS A 205 4.18 22.38 -14.38
C LYS A 205 3.69 22.48 -12.93
N ALA A 206 4.58 22.26 -11.98
CA ALA A 206 4.29 22.46 -10.57
C ALA A 206 3.72 23.88 -10.33
N PRO A 207 2.65 24.05 -9.54
CA PRO A 207 2.27 25.37 -9.07
C PRO A 207 3.43 25.95 -8.25
N ALA A 208 3.68 27.25 -8.40
CA ALA A 208 4.72 27.95 -7.66
C ALA A 208 4.47 27.80 -6.15
N ILE A 209 5.30 27.00 -5.48
CA ILE A 209 5.31 26.91 -4.03
C ILE A 209 5.97 28.19 -3.53
N GLU A 210 5.19 29.14 -3.03
CA GLU A 210 5.73 30.30 -2.32
C GLU A 210 6.26 29.86 -0.95
N LEU A 211 7.57 29.96 -0.78
CA LEU A 211 8.26 29.85 0.50
C LEU A 211 8.01 31.13 1.30
N PHE A 212 7.11 31.05 2.29
CA PHE A 212 7.03 32.06 3.35
C PHE A 212 8.07 31.74 4.42
N ASP A 213 9.31 32.20 4.20
CA ASP A 213 10.35 32.14 5.21
C ASP A 213 10.92 33.55 5.47
N SER A 214 10.46 34.16 6.56
CA SER A 214 11.28 34.93 7.52
C SER A 214 10.44 35.92 8.31
N LEU A 215 10.78 36.02 9.60
CA LEU A 215 10.26 36.90 10.64
C LEU A 215 10.49 38.41 10.41
N SER A 216 10.45 38.89 9.16
CA SER A 216 10.68 40.29 8.80
C SER A 216 9.40 41.12 8.68
N GLN A 217 8.21 40.51 8.57
CA GLN A 217 6.93 41.23 8.42
C GLN A 217 6.18 41.53 9.73
N ILE A 218 6.60 40.97 10.88
CA ILE A 218 5.94 41.24 12.17
C ILE A 218 6.32 42.62 12.75
N ARG A 219 7.39 43.29 12.25
CA ARG A 219 7.82 44.60 12.76
C ARG A 219 7.26 45.82 12.03
N SER A 220 6.49 45.67 10.95
CA SER A 220 5.97 46.84 10.21
C SER A 220 4.60 47.35 10.71
N ASN A 221 3.80 46.53 11.41
CA ASN A 221 2.46 46.93 11.87
C ASN A 221 2.37 47.48 13.31
N ARG A 222 3.51 47.80 13.95
CA ARG A 222 3.52 48.47 15.28
C ARG A 222 3.95 49.94 15.26
N ALA A 223 4.19 50.51 14.07
CA ALA A 223 4.67 51.90 13.92
C ALA A 223 3.68 52.85 13.20
N LYS A 224 2.39 52.49 13.09
CA LYS A 224 1.32 53.39 12.61
C LYS A 224 0.21 53.57 13.63
N GLY A 225 0.57 54.02 14.83
CA GLY A 225 -0.43 54.27 15.86
C GLY A 225 0.09 55.06 17.05
N VAL A 226 0.73 56.21 16.85
CA VAL A 226 0.88 57.26 17.87
C VAL A 226 1.10 58.63 17.18
N ARG A 227 0.29 59.62 17.58
CA ARG A 227 0.31 61.08 17.29
C ARG A 227 -0.27 61.48 15.93
N SER A 228 -1.14 62.48 15.81
CA SER A 228 -1.79 63.42 16.75
C SER A 228 -2.81 64.19 15.91
#